data_AF-A0A2H3C4N3-F1
#
_entry.id   AF-A0A2H3C4N3-F1
#
_cell.length_a   1.000
_cell.length_b   1.000
_cell.length_c   1.000
_cell.angle_alpha   90.00
_cell.angle_beta   90.00
_cell.angle_gamma   90.00
#
_symmetry.space_group_name_H-M   'P 1'
#
loop_
_entity.id
_entity.type
_entity.pdbx_description
1 polymer ?
#
loop_
_entity_poly.entity_id
_entity_poly.type
_entity_poly.pdbx_seq_one_letter_code
_entity_poly.pdbx_strand_id
1 'polypeptide(L)'
;MTSGVAPRDYKARYPPDPYGQEMSDNARIWPIYLEEAADFDANMLAEWRDTIDVLLVFAGLFSAVLTTFVVQTSQNMQPDYNQASTLLLFEILRVTILNGSQSSIPSSPTAFSSPTRSDEWVNSLWFVSLTLSLITALVAVLVKQWLHQYVAIVSDSSARDRARIRHLRYAGLQTWQVPMIIGLLPVLLHVSLALFFAGLVVFMFSL
;
A
#
# COMPACT_ATOMS: atom_id res chain seq x y z
N MET A 1 7.18 -20.48 24.84
CA MET A 1 7.39 -21.93 24.67
C MET A 1 8.00 -22.14 23.29
N THR A 2 9.33 -22.17 23.20
CA THR A 2 10.07 -22.41 21.96
C THR A 2 10.03 -23.90 21.68
N SER A 3 9.36 -24.31 20.59
CA SER A 3 9.38 -25.70 20.14
C SER A 3 10.82 -26.05 19.75
N GLY A 4 11.51 -26.75 20.65
CA GLY A 4 12.86 -27.23 20.46
C GLY A 4 12.85 -28.39 19.48
N VAL A 5 12.98 -28.08 18.19
CA VAL A 5 13.28 -29.09 17.17
C VAL A 5 14.67 -29.64 17.51
N ALA A 6 14.77 -30.94 17.79
CA ALA A 6 16.06 -31.59 18.03
C ALA A 6 16.99 -31.35 16.83
N PRO A 7 18.30 -31.09 17.05
CA PRO A 7 19.22 -30.84 15.95
C PRO A 7 19.19 -32.01 14.98
N ARG A 8 18.92 -31.72 13.69
CA ARG A 8 18.85 -32.75 12.66
C ARG A 8 20.20 -33.43 12.54
N ASP A 9 20.23 -34.74 12.77
CA ASP A 9 21.43 -35.53 12.55
C ASP A 9 21.62 -35.79 11.05
N TYR A 10 22.14 -34.79 10.35
CA TYR A 10 22.44 -34.85 8.93
C TYR A 10 23.47 -35.95 8.61
N LYS A 11 24.30 -36.38 9.58
CA LYS A 11 25.30 -37.44 9.40
C LYS A 11 24.66 -38.83 9.38
N ALA A 12 23.60 -39.04 10.15
CA ALA A 12 22.82 -40.27 10.09
C ALA A 12 21.96 -40.37 8.82
N ARG A 13 21.45 -39.22 8.33
CA ARG A 13 20.53 -39.18 7.18
C ARG A 13 21.23 -39.15 5.82
N TYR A 14 22.45 -38.61 5.76
CA TYR A 14 23.24 -38.50 4.54
C TYR A 14 24.68 -39.02 4.73
N PRO A 15 25.01 -40.20 4.18
CA PRO A 15 26.35 -40.78 4.32
C PRO A 15 27.43 -39.89 3.69
N PRO A 16 28.69 -39.96 4.17
CA PRO A 16 29.77 -39.15 3.62
C PRO A 16 30.04 -39.46 2.15
N ASP A 17 30.19 -38.40 1.36
CA ASP A 17 30.56 -38.51 -0.05
C ASP A 17 31.99 -39.05 -0.20
N PRO A 18 32.30 -39.77 -1.29
CA PRO A 18 33.67 -40.17 -1.60
C PRO A 18 34.62 -38.97 -1.67
N TYR A 19 35.89 -39.18 -1.29
CA TYR A 19 36.90 -38.13 -1.34
C TYR A 19 36.98 -37.51 -2.75
N GLY A 20 36.85 -36.18 -2.83
CA GLY A 20 36.81 -35.43 -4.09
C GLY A 20 35.44 -35.30 -4.77
N GLN A 21 34.38 -35.95 -4.24
CA GLN A 21 33.01 -35.87 -4.78
C GLN A 21 32.06 -35.00 -3.95
N GLU A 22 32.58 -34.27 -2.97
CA GLU A 22 31.81 -33.42 -2.03
C GLU A 22 31.05 -32.25 -2.71
N MET A 23 31.39 -31.92 -3.96
CA MET A 23 30.70 -30.90 -4.77
C MET A 23 30.11 -31.46 -6.09
N SER A 24 30.10 -32.80 -6.24
CA SER A 24 29.50 -33.47 -7.39
C SER A 24 27.98 -33.22 -7.46
N ASP A 25 27.35 -33.51 -8.59
CA ASP A 25 25.90 -33.31 -8.76
C ASP A 25 25.05 -34.09 -7.75
N ASN A 26 25.59 -35.22 -7.27
CA ASN A 26 24.96 -36.10 -6.29
C ASN A 26 25.49 -35.90 -4.87
N ALA A 27 26.32 -34.88 -4.64
CA ALA A 27 26.89 -34.62 -3.33
C ALA A 27 25.78 -34.35 -2.31
N ARG A 28 25.95 -34.88 -1.09
CA ARG A 28 24.96 -34.76 -0.04
C ARG A 28 24.69 -33.32 0.42
N ILE A 29 25.60 -32.39 0.13
CA ILE A 29 25.44 -30.99 0.48
C ILE A 29 24.21 -30.35 -0.21
N TRP A 30 23.87 -30.75 -1.44
CA TRP A 30 22.74 -30.17 -2.17
C TRP A 30 21.38 -30.47 -1.53
N PRO A 31 21.03 -31.75 -1.21
CA PRO A 31 19.78 -32.02 -0.50
C PRO A 31 19.77 -31.44 0.93
N ILE A 32 20.89 -31.44 1.65
CA ILE A 32 20.99 -30.80 2.98
C ILE A 32 20.70 -29.30 2.87
N TYR A 33 21.35 -28.62 1.93
CA TYR A 33 21.12 -27.19 1.69
C TYR A 33 19.67 -26.91 1.29
N LEU A 34 19.07 -27.73 0.42
CA LEU A 34 17.68 -27.57 0.01
C LEU A 34 16.71 -27.75 1.19
N GLU A 35 16.97 -28.70 2.09
CA GLU A 35 16.15 -28.92 3.28
C GLU A 35 16.21 -27.71 4.22
N GLU A 36 17.42 -27.25 4.56
CA GLU A 36 17.60 -26.08 5.43
C GLU A 36 17.06 -24.79 4.79
N ALA A 37 17.28 -24.63 3.49
CA ALA A 37 16.75 -23.51 2.71
C ALA A 37 15.22 -23.50 2.68
N ALA A 38 14.58 -24.67 2.58
CA ALA A 38 13.13 -24.77 2.56
C ALA A 38 12.50 -24.30 3.87
N ASP A 39 13.10 -24.63 5.03
CA ASP A 39 12.61 -24.14 6.32
C ASP A 39 12.82 -22.63 6.49
N PHE A 40 13.99 -22.13 6.08
CA PHE A 40 14.27 -20.70 6.09
C PHE A 40 13.28 -19.94 5.22
N ASP A 41 13.06 -20.41 3.99
CA ASP A 41 12.13 -19.81 3.04
C ASP A 41 10.70 -19.86 3.56
N ALA A 42 10.27 -21.00 4.13
CA ALA A 42 8.94 -21.14 4.71
C ALA A 42 8.70 -20.13 5.83
N ASN A 43 9.65 -19.97 6.76
CA ASN A 43 9.53 -19.01 7.85
C ASN A 43 9.51 -17.56 7.35
N MET A 44 10.46 -17.20 6.47
CA MET A 44 10.55 -15.86 5.89
C MET A 44 9.28 -15.48 5.11
N LEU A 45 8.78 -16.40 4.28
CA LEU A 45 7.60 -16.17 3.45
C LEU A 45 6.31 -16.11 4.25
N ALA A 46 6.20 -16.89 5.35
CA ALA A 46 5.05 -16.81 6.25
C ALA A 46 4.96 -15.41 6.86
N GLU A 47 6.04 -14.91 7.46
CA GLU A 47 6.08 -13.58 8.07
C GLU A 47 5.76 -12.46 7.07
N TRP A 48 6.36 -12.51 5.88
CA TRP A 48 6.16 -11.49 4.86
C TRP A 48 4.74 -11.52 4.28
N ARG A 49 4.19 -12.72 4.00
CA ARG A 49 2.82 -12.84 3.50
C ARG A 49 1.80 -12.38 4.54
N ASP A 50 1.97 -12.77 5.79
CA ASP A 50 1.06 -12.36 6.87
C ASP A 50 1.04 -10.83 7.01
N THR A 51 2.23 -10.21 7.00
CA THR A 51 2.37 -8.74 7.02
C THR A 51 1.68 -8.09 5.83
N ILE A 52 1.94 -8.58 4.61
CA ILE A 52 1.34 -8.05 3.37
C ILE A 52 -0.19 -8.20 3.39
N ASP A 53 -0.71 -9.34 3.84
CA ASP A 53 -2.14 -9.63 3.86
C ASP A 53 -2.88 -8.70 4.84
N VAL A 54 -2.30 -8.45 6.02
CA VAL A 54 -2.83 -7.46 6.97
C VAL A 54 -2.82 -6.06 6.39
N LEU A 55 -1.71 -5.64 5.76
CA LEU A 55 -1.58 -4.32 5.15
C LEU A 55 -2.58 -4.13 4.00
N LEU A 56 -2.83 -5.15 3.17
CA LEU A 56 -3.77 -5.09 2.07
C LEU A 56 -5.22 -4.91 2.56
N VAL A 57 -5.62 -5.66 3.60
CA VAL A 57 -6.95 -5.50 4.21
C VAL A 57 -7.09 -4.09 4.78
N PHE A 58 -6.09 -3.62 5.52
CA PHE A 58 -6.10 -2.27 6.08
C PHE A 58 -6.18 -1.19 4.99
N ALA A 59 -5.32 -1.27 3.97
CA ALA A 59 -5.28 -0.31 2.87
C ALA A 59 -6.62 -0.27 2.11
N GLY A 60 -7.24 -1.43 1.86
CA GLY A 60 -8.56 -1.50 1.21
C GLY A 60 -9.66 -0.83 2.03
N LEU A 61 -9.76 -1.15 3.32
CA LEU A 61 -10.74 -0.55 4.22
C LEU A 61 -10.53 0.96 4.37
N PHE A 62 -9.28 1.37 4.59
CA PHE A 62 -8.89 2.77 4.72
C PHE A 62 -9.19 3.56 3.44
N SER A 63 -8.84 3.03 2.27
CA SER A 63 -9.15 3.66 0.97
C SER A 63 -10.66 3.77 0.74
N ALA A 64 -11.47 2.79 1.16
CA ALA A 64 -12.92 2.88 1.06
C ALA A 64 -13.49 4.04 1.91
N VAL A 65 -13.03 4.15 3.16
CA VAL A 65 -13.41 5.27 4.04
C VAL A 65 -12.95 6.60 3.45
N LEU A 66 -11.68 6.73 3.03
CA LEU A 66 -11.17 7.96 2.43
C LEU A 66 -11.91 8.38 1.17
N THR A 67 -12.31 7.43 0.34
CA THR A 67 -13.07 7.72 -0.88
C THR A 67 -14.38 8.43 -0.55
N THR A 68 -15.06 8.06 0.54
CA THR A 68 -16.28 8.76 0.97
C THR A 68 -16.02 10.22 1.32
N PHE A 69 -14.96 10.50 2.08
CA PHE A 69 -14.55 11.86 2.44
C PHE A 69 -14.15 12.67 1.21
N VAL A 70 -13.33 12.10 0.32
CA VAL A 70 -12.89 12.75 -0.93
C VAL A 70 -14.08 13.08 -1.83
N VAL A 71 -15.04 12.16 -1.98
CA VAL A 71 -16.27 12.42 -2.77
C VAL A 71 -17.08 13.55 -2.15
N GLN A 72 -17.25 13.55 -0.83
CA GLN A 72 -18.00 14.58 -0.12
C GLN A 72 -17.34 15.96 -0.25
N THR A 73 -16.03 16.09 -0.02
CA THR A 73 -15.34 17.38 -0.20
C THR A 73 -15.26 17.82 -1.65
N SER A 74 -15.11 16.89 -2.59
CA SER A 74 -15.12 17.22 -4.01
C SER A 74 -16.47 17.77 -4.46
N GLN A 75 -17.58 17.35 -3.84
CA GLN A 75 -18.90 17.91 -4.09
C GLN A 75 -19.04 19.30 -3.46
N ASN A 76 -18.55 19.51 -2.24
CA ASN A 76 -18.57 20.82 -1.57
C ASN A 76 -17.76 21.89 -2.31
N MET A 77 -16.77 21.49 -3.12
CA MET A 77 -15.97 22.39 -3.95
C MET A 77 -16.64 22.76 -5.27
N GLN A 78 -17.73 22.10 -5.64
CA GLN A 78 -18.54 22.52 -6.78
C GLN A 78 -19.44 23.69 -6.38
N PRO A 79 -19.68 24.66 -7.28
CA PRO A 79 -20.60 25.76 -7.01
C PRO A 79 -21.99 25.21 -6.64
N ASP A 80 -22.48 25.54 -5.46
CA ASP A 80 -23.85 25.21 -5.08
C ASP A 80 -24.82 26.17 -5.79
N TYR A 81 -25.34 25.72 -6.94
CA TYR A 81 -26.28 26.49 -7.74
C TYR A 81 -27.58 26.83 -6.97
N ASN A 82 -27.93 26.08 -5.92
CA ASN A 82 -29.07 26.39 -5.07
C ASN A 82 -28.75 27.57 -4.13
N GLN A 83 -27.54 27.62 -3.56
CA GLN A 83 -27.11 28.78 -2.79
C GLN A 83 -26.91 30.01 -3.68
N ALA A 84 -26.31 29.85 -4.85
CA ALA A 84 -26.17 30.95 -5.80
C ALA A 84 -27.54 31.50 -6.24
N SER A 85 -28.51 30.63 -6.52
CA SER A 85 -29.86 31.07 -6.89
C SER A 85 -30.62 31.73 -5.73
N THR A 86 -30.48 31.24 -4.49
CA THR A 86 -31.10 31.89 -3.32
C THR A 86 -30.48 33.25 -3.02
N LEU A 87 -29.16 33.41 -3.13
CA LEU A 87 -28.48 34.70 -2.99
C LEU A 87 -28.93 35.69 -4.08
N LEU A 88 -29.03 35.23 -5.34
CA LEU A 88 -29.56 36.05 -6.43
C LEU A 88 -31.02 36.45 -6.21
N LEU A 89 -31.86 35.54 -5.71
CA LEU A 89 -33.25 35.84 -5.38
C LEU A 89 -33.36 36.87 -4.25
N PHE A 90 -32.55 36.76 -3.21
CA PHE A 90 -32.48 37.76 -2.13
C PHE A 90 -32.05 39.12 -2.65
N GLU A 91 -31.06 39.18 -3.54
CA GLU A 91 -30.60 40.43 -4.14
C GLU A 91 -31.69 41.06 -5.03
N ILE A 92 -32.37 40.26 -5.86
CA ILE A 92 -33.52 40.73 -6.67
C ILE A 92 -34.63 41.28 -5.77
N LEU A 93 -34.97 40.59 -4.68
CA LEU A 93 -35.95 41.05 -3.69
C LEU A 93 -35.53 42.39 -3.08
N ARG A 94 -34.26 42.52 -2.70
CA ARG A 94 -33.70 43.74 -2.11
C ARG A 94 -33.81 44.93 -3.05
N VAL A 95 -33.47 44.77 -4.33
CA VAL A 95 -33.59 45.82 -5.36
C VAL A 95 -35.03 46.24 -5.59
N THR A 96 -35.94 45.26 -5.60
CA THR A 96 -37.36 45.48 -5.81
C THR A 96 -37.97 46.28 -4.66
N ILE A 97 -37.57 45.99 -3.41
CA ILE A 97 -38.02 46.73 -2.22
C ILE A 97 -37.43 48.15 -2.17
N LEU A 98 -36.20 48.35 -2.63
CA LEU A 98 -35.52 49.65 -2.64
C LEU A 98 -35.85 50.52 -3.88
N ASN A 99 -36.85 50.14 -4.67
CA ASN A 99 -37.35 50.91 -5.81
C ASN A 99 -36.24 51.32 -6.82
N GLY A 100 -35.29 50.40 -7.07
CA GLY A 100 -34.29 50.58 -8.14
C GLY A 100 -33.05 51.41 -7.77
N SER A 101 -32.76 51.66 -6.49
CA SER A 101 -31.46 52.21 -6.12
C SER A 101 -30.36 51.20 -6.50
N GLN A 102 -29.46 51.60 -7.42
CA GLN A 102 -28.41 50.77 -8.03
C GLN A 102 -27.77 49.78 -7.06
N SER A 103 -28.08 48.50 -7.22
CA SER A 103 -27.28 47.41 -6.68
C SER A 103 -26.30 46.95 -7.75
N SER A 104 -25.02 46.82 -7.41
CA SER A 104 -24.05 46.13 -8.25
C SER A 104 -24.34 44.63 -8.23
N ILE A 105 -25.14 44.14 -9.17
CA ILE A 105 -25.28 42.69 -9.39
C ILE A 105 -23.93 42.19 -9.90
N PRO A 106 -23.23 41.29 -9.18
CA PRO A 106 -21.96 40.78 -9.65
C PRO A 106 -22.13 40.04 -10.98
N SER A 107 -21.19 40.28 -11.90
CA SER A 107 -21.31 39.89 -13.31
C SER A 107 -21.22 38.37 -13.56
N SER A 108 -20.97 37.56 -12.52
CA SER A 108 -20.95 36.11 -12.63
C SER A 108 -21.51 35.41 -11.37
N PRO A 109 -22.30 34.33 -11.53
CA PRO A 109 -22.76 33.50 -10.41
C PRO A 109 -21.60 32.85 -9.63
N THR A 110 -20.43 32.70 -10.26
CA THR A 110 -19.21 32.12 -9.67
C THR A 110 -18.57 32.98 -8.59
N ALA A 111 -18.89 34.29 -8.51
CA ALA A 111 -18.37 35.16 -7.46
C ALA A 111 -18.90 34.82 -6.06
N PHE A 112 -20.02 34.09 -5.96
CA PHE A 112 -20.68 33.75 -4.70
C PHE A 112 -20.23 32.42 -4.09
N SER A 113 -19.50 31.59 -4.84
CA SER A 113 -19.19 30.21 -4.44
C SER A 113 -17.76 29.83 -4.83
N SER A 114 -16.80 30.69 -4.48
CA SER A 114 -15.39 30.32 -4.57
C SER A 114 -15.03 29.48 -3.34
N PRO A 115 -14.57 28.23 -3.51
CA PRO A 115 -14.16 27.41 -2.37
C PRO A 115 -13.07 28.12 -1.56
N THR A 116 -13.15 27.98 -0.24
CA THR A 116 -12.19 28.59 0.68
C THR A 116 -10.83 27.92 0.48
N ARG A 117 -9.72 28.66 0.62
CA ARG A 117 -8.38 28.06 0.49
C ARG A 117 -8.18 26.84 1.39
N SER A 118 -8.78 26.81 2.58
CA SER A 118 -8.76 25.65 3.47
C SER A 118 -9.32 24.38 2.83
N ASP A 119 -10.38 24.50 2.03
CA ASP A 119 -11.10 23.38 1.42
C ASP A 119 -10.25 22.73 0.32
N GLU A 120 -9.52 23.56 -0.44
CA GLU A 120 -8.53 23.11 -1.42
C GLU A 120 -7.39 22.32 -0.79
N TRP A 121 -6.88 22.77 0.36
CA TRP A 121 -5.81 22.09 1.08
C TRP A 121 -6.27 20.77 1.70
N VAL A 122 -7.45 20.73 2.32
CA VAL A 122 -8.02 19.50 2.90
C VAL A 122 -8.28 18.46 1.82
N ASN A 123 -8.91 18.87 0.71
CA ASN A 123 -9.17 17.97 -0.41
C ASN A 123 -7.87 17.41 -1.00
N SER A 124 -6.85 18.24 -1.14
CA SER A 124 -5.52 17.81 -1.61
C SER A 124 -4.86 16.83 -0.64
N LEU A 125 -4.91 17.09 0.67
CA LEU A 125 -4.37 16.20 1.71
C LEU A 125 -5.04 14.82 1.68
N TRP A 126 -6.37 14.78 1.55
CA TRP A 126 -7.11 13.52 1.48
C TRP A 126 -6.89 12.78 0.17
N PHE A 127 -6.74 13.49 -0.95
CA PHE A 127 -6.39 12.87 -2.23
C PHE A 127 -4.97 12.27 -2.20
N VAL A 128 -4.00 12.99 -1.64
CA VAL A 128 -2.62 12.48 -1.45
C VAL A 128 -2.61 11.27 -0.52
N SER A 129 -3.38 11.33 0.57
CA SER A 129 -3.53 10.20 1.48
C SER A 129 -4.12 8.98 0.76
N LEU A 130 -5.19 9.15 -0.01
CA LEU A 130 -5.84 8.07 -0.77
C LEU A 130 -4.88 7.46 -1.80
N THR A 131 -4.19 8.28 -2.58
CA THR A 131 -3.24 7.82 -3.60
C THR A 131 -2.07 7.07 -2.97
N LEU A 132 -1.54 7.53 -1.84
CA LEU A 132 -0.47 6.83 -1.13
C LEU A 132 -0.93 5.47 -0.59
N SER A 133 -2.16 5.36 -0.09
CA SER A 133 -2.76 4.07 0.32
C SER A 133 -2.86 3.11 -0.86
N LEU A 134 -3.35 3.59 -2.01
CA LEU A 134 -3.49 2.77 -3.23
C LEU A 134 -2.14 2.32 -3.80
N ILE A 135 -1.13 3.19 -3.80
CA ILE A 135 0.24 2.84 -4.19
C ILE A 135 0.78 1.76 -3.26
N THR A 136 0.59 1.91 -1.94
CA THR A 136 1.00 0.90 -0.95
C THR A 136 0.34 -0.44 -1.23
N ALA A 137 -0.97 -0.47 -1.49
CA ALA A 137 -1.69 -1.69 -1.84
C ALA A 137 -1.17 -2.31 -3.14
N LEU A 138 -0.93 -1.51 -4.18
CA LEU A 138 -0.41 -1.99 -5.47
C LEU A 138 0.97 -2.62 -5.32
N VAL A 139 1.88 -1.96 -4.60
CA VAL A 139 3.23 -2.49 -4.33
C VAL A 139 3.15 -3.78 -3.50
N ALA A 140 2.26 -3.83 -2.51
CA ALA A 140 2.04 -5.04 -1.70
C ALA A 140 1.58 -6.23 -2.56
N VAL A 141 0.68 -6.01 -3.53
CA VAL A 141 0.29 -7.04 -4.52
C VAL A 141 1.47 -7.48 -5.40
N LEU A 142 2.29 -6.55 -5.90
CA LEU A 142 3.46 -6.88 -6.72
C LEU A 142 4.47 -7.73 -5.93
N VAL A 143 4.74 -7.36 -4.67
CA VAL A 143 5.61 -8.16 -3.81
C VAL A 143 5.03 -9.55 -3.60
N LYS A 144 3.72 -9.68 -3.34
CA LYS A 144 3.06 -10.98 -3.20
C LYS A 144 3.25 -11.86 -4.45
N GLN A 145 3.19 -11.26 -5.64
CA GLN A 145 3.47 -11.97 -6.90
C GLN A 145 4.93 -12.42 -6.99
N TRP A 146 5.89 -11.58 -6.59
CA TRP A 146 7.31 -11.96 -6.53
C TRP A 146 7.57 -13.12 -5.56
N LEU A 147 6.96 -13.09 -4.38
CA LEU A 147 7.05 -14.17 -3.40
C LEU A 147 6.43 -15.47 -3.91
N HIS A 148 5.32 -15.38 -4.64
CA HIS A 148 4.72 -16.55 -5.28
C HIS A 148 5.66 -17.16 -6.34
N GLN A 149 6.24 -16.32 -7.20
CA GLN A 149 7.18 -16.78 -8.23
C GLN A 149 8.49 -17.33 -7.64
N TYR A 150 8.91 -16.81 -6.49
CA TYR A 150 10.09 -17.30 -5.77
C TYR A 150 9.97 -18.79 -5.42
N VAL A 151 8.80 -19.20 -4.91
CA VAL A 151 8.52 -20.58 -4.46
C VAL A 151 8.19 -21.54 -5.61
N ALA A 152 7.86 -21.02 -6.80
CA ALA A 152 7.44 -21.85 -7.93
C ALA A 152 8.48 -22.96 -8.23
N ILE A 153 8.12 -24.21 -7.92
CA ILE A 153 9.04 -25.35 -7.91
C ILE A 153 9.42 -25.71 -9.35
N VAL A 154 10.72 -25.91 -9.59
CA VAL A 154 11.23 -26.55 -10.81
C VAL A 154 11.42 -28.04 -10.51
N SER A 155 10.38 -28.84 -10.77
CA SER A 155 10.29 -30.23 -10.31
C SER A 155 11.19 -31.22 -11.05
N ASP A 156 11.67 -30.88 -12.25
CA ASP A 156 12.35 -31.81 -13.16
C ASP A 156 13.89 -31.67 -13.17
N SER A 157 14.49 -31.10 -12.13
CA SER A 157 15.92 -30.76 -12.11
C SER A 157 16.69 -31.42 -10.94
N SER A 158 18.00 -31.61 -11.14
CA SER A 158 18.89 -32.21 -10.13
C SER A 158 18.87 -31.43 -8.81
N ALA A 159 19.25 -32.06 -7.69
CA ALA A 159 19.33 -31.38 -6.40
C ALA A 159 20.26 -30.15 -6.45
N ARG A 160 21.38 -30.26 -7.19
CA ARG A 160 22.31 -29.15 -7.42
C ARG A 160 21.68 -28.01 -8.19
N ASP A 161 20.96 -28.30 -9.27
CA ASP A 161 20.35 -27.26 -10.10
C ASP A 161 19.23 -26.53 -9.34
N ARG A 162 18.40 -27.26 -8.59
CA ARG A 162 17.40 -26.66 -7.70
C ARG A 162 18.04 -25.74 -6.67
N ALA A 163 19.14 -26.18 -6.04
CA ALA A 163 19.86 -25.37 -5.05
C ALA A 163 20.40 -24.07 -5.67
N ARG A 164 20.98 -24.15 -6.87
CA ARG A 164 21.47 -23.00 -7.63
C ARG A 164 20.35 -22.05 -8.05
N ILE A 165 19.26 -22.57 -8.60
CA ILE A 165 18.10 -21.77 -9.02
C ILE A 165 17.52 -21.04 -7.82
N ARG A 166 17.32 -21.72 -6.68
CA ARG A 166 16.84 -21.09 -5.44
C ARG A 166 17.80 -20.00 -4.98
N HIS A 167 19.10 -20.28 -5.00
CA HIS A 167 20.11 -19.29 -4.61
C HIS A 167 20.08 -18.05 -5.52
N LEU A 168 20.00 -18.23 -6.83
CA LEU A 168 19.89 -17.12 -7.79
C LEU A 168 18.62 -16.30 -7.57
N ARG A 169 17.48 -16.95 -7.32
CA ARG A 169 16.22 -16.26 -7.00
C ARG A 169 16.33 -15.48 -5.69
N TYR A 170 16.97 -16.04 -4.68
CA TYR A 170 17.16 -15.39 -3.39
C TYR A 170 18.11 -14.20 -3.49
N ALA A 171 19.24 -14.37 -4.20
CA ALA A 171 20.15 -13.28 -4.53
C ALA A 171 19.44 -12.19 -5.34
N GLY A 172 18.53 -12.57 -6.24
CA GLY A 172 17.62 -11.66 -6.93
C GLY A 172 16.77 -10.84 -5.94
N LEU A 173 16.04 -11.49 -5.03
CA LEU A 173 15.24 -10.80 -4.01
C LEU A 173 16.07 -9.79 -3.19
N GLN A 174 17.30 -10.16 -2.83
CA GLN A 174 18.20 -9.26 -2.12
C GLN A 174 18.70 -8.10 -2.99
N THR A 175 19.07 -8.36 -4.24
CA THR A 175 19.57 -7.33 -5.17
C THR A 175 18.48 -6.30 -5.47
N TRP A 176 17.25 -6.75 -5.64
CA TRP A 176 16.07 -5.89 -5.82
C TRP A 176 15.55 -5.27 -4.52
N GLN A 177 16.21 -5.52 -3.38
CA GLN A 177 15.87 -4.95 -2.07
C GLN A 177 14.40 -5.22 -1.66
N VAL A 178 13.85 -6.37 -2.05
CA VAL A 178 12.48 -6.77 -1.68
C VAL A 178 12.23 -6.71 -0.16
N PRO A 179 13.16 -7.14 0.73
CA PRO A 179 12.97 -6.99 2.17
C PRO A 179 12.79 -5.53 2.60
N MET A 180 13.52 -4.60 1.99
CA MET A 180 13.41 -3.17 2.28
C MET A 180 12.05 -2.62 1.82
N ILE A 181 11.58 -3.04 0.64
CA ILE A 181 10.26 -2.65 0.12
C ILE A 181 9.16 -3.12 1.08
N ILE A 182 9.22 -4.37 1.54
CA ILE A 182 8.25 -4.94 2.50
C ILE A 182 8.26 -4.13 3.81
N GLY A 183 9.43 -3.79 4.33
CA GLY A 183 9.57 -2.97 5.53
C GLY A 183 9.06 -1.53 5.36
N LEU A 184 9.06 -1.00 4.14
CA LEU A 184 8.61 0.35 3.82
C LEU A 184 7.09 0.45 3.62
N LEU A 185 6.43 -0.64 3.21
CA LEU A 185 4.97 -0.67 3.01
C LEU A 185 4.17 -0.17 4.23
N PRO A 186 4.40 -0.66 5.46
CA PRO A 186 3.74 -0.10 6.64
C PRO A 186 3.99 1.40 6.79
N VAL A 187 5.21 1.88 6.54
CA VAL A 187 5.58 3.29 6.73
C VAL A 187 4.77 4.19 5.79
N LEU A 188 4.66 3.83 4.50
CA LEU A 188 3.82 4.60 3.57
C LEU A 188 2.37 4.66 4.04
N LEU A 189 1.86 3.55 4.55
CA LEU A 189 0.50 3.47 5.07
C LEU A 189 0.30 4.38 6.29
N HIS A 190 1.23 4.37 7.25
CA HIS A 190 1.18 5.27 8.40
C HIS A 190 1.26 6.75 7.99
N VAL A 191 2.09 7.08 6.99
CA VAL A 191 2.16 8.46 6.44
C VAL A 191 0.82 8.84 5.81
N SER A 192 0.22 7.94 5.04
CA SER A 192 -1.11 8.14 4.46
C SER A 192 -2.15 8.42 5.55
N LEU A 193 -2.17 7.60 6.61
CA LEU A 193 -3.07 7.78 7.75
C LEU A 193 -2.84 9.11 8.48
N ALA A 194 -1.59 9.52 8.68
CA ALA A 194 -1.23 10.79 9.31
C ALA A 194 -1.73 12.00 8.48
N LEU A 195 -1.58 11.95 7.16
CA LEU A 195 -2.09 12.98 6.25
C LEU A 195 -3.63 13.08 6.30
N PHE A 196 -4.31 11.94 6.39
CA PHE A 196 -5.76 11.91 6.55
C PHE A 196 -6.20 12.60 7.85
N PHE A 197 -5.59 12.24 8.98
CA PHE A 197 -5.90 12.86 10.27
C PHE A 197 -5.59 14.36 10.29
N ALA A 198 -4.48 14.78 9.68
CA ALA A 198 -4.16 16.20 9.54
C ALA A 198 -5.26 16.95 8.76
N GLY A 199 -5.74 16.38 7.64
CA GLY A 199 -6.87 16.94 6.90
C GLY A 199 -8.17 16.95 7.71
N LEU A 200 -8.43 15.93 8.53
CA LEU A 200 -9.62 15.84 9.39
C LEU A 200 -9.63 16.92 10.47
N VAL A 201 -8.48 17.19 11.10
CA VAL A 201 -8.35 18.25 12.09
C VAL A 201 -8.64 19.61 11.45
N VAL A 202 -8.07 19.89 10.28
CA VAL A 202 -8.32 21.15 9.54
C VAL A 202 -9.80 21.27 9.16
N PHE A 203 -10.40 20.19 8.66
CA PHE A 203 -11.82 20.14 8.30
C PHE A 203 -12.74 20.41 9.50
N MET A 204 -12.41 19.87 10.68
CA MET A 204 -13.18 20.15 11.91
C MET A 204 -13.09 21.61 12.36
N PHE A 205 -11.97 22.30 12.12
CA PHE A 205 -11.83 23.72 12.46
C PHE A 205 -12.49 24.65 11.44
N SER A 206 -12.74 24.18 10.21
CA SER A 206 -13.45 24.95 9.18
C SER A 206 -14.97 24.76 9.21
N LEU A 207 -15.47 23.77 9.95
CA LEU A 207 -16.90 23.49 10.14
C LEU A 207 -17.52 24.46 11.16
#